data_AF-A0A105T9L6-F1
#
_entry.id   AF-A0A105T9L6-F1
#
_cell.length_a   1.000
_cell.length_b   1.000
_cell.length_c   1.000
_cell.angle_alpha   90.00
_cell.angle_beta   90.00
_cell.angle_gamma   90.00
#
_symmetry.space_group_name_H-M   'P 1'
#
loop_
_entity.id
_entity.type
_entity.pdbx_description
1 polymer ?
#
loop_
_entity_poly.entity_id
_entity_poly.type
_entity_poly.pdbx_seq_one_letter_code
_entity_poly.pdbx_strand_id
1 'polypeptide(L)' 'MAAVLVGQFHARDAEGRVYSVHEFQDSTPGADGQPVITYKLAIGDRVKKNSDTEFELVQSGVILTREPESVVPA' A
#
# COMPACT_ATOMS: atom_id res chain seq x y z
N MET A 1 -15.09 -15.03 2.03
CA MET A 1 -14.48 -13.82 2.62
C MET A 1 -13.73 -13.11 1.50
N ALA A 2 -13.96 -11.82 1.29
CA ALA A 2 -13.43 -11.09 0.12
C ALA A 2 -12.77 -9.79 0.57
N ALA A 3 -11.49 -9.62 0.20
CA ALA A 3 -10.80 -8.35 0.30
C ALA A 3 -11.14 -7.53 -0.94
N VAL A 4 -11.59 -6.29 -0.76
CA VAL A 4 -11.99 -5.41 -1.86
C VAL A 4 -10.84 -4.45 -2.14
N LEU A 5 -10.43 -4.34 -3.41
CA LEU A 5 -9.48 -3.30 -3.84
C LEU A 5 -10.18 -1.94 -3.73
N VAL A 6 -9.73 -1.09 -2.82
CA VAL A 6 -10.33 0.23 -2.54
C VAL A 6 -9.49 1.39 -3.05
N GLY A 7 -8.20 1.15 -3.31
CA GLY A 7 -7.30 2.19 -3.79
C GLY A 7 -6.06 1.60 -4.45
N GLN A 8 -5.35 2.44 -5.20
CA GLN A 8 -4.03 2.14 -5.72
C GLN A 8 -3.20 3.40 -5.78
N PHE A 9 -1.90 3.29 -5.59
CA PHE A 9 -0.96 4.41 -5.67
C PHE A 9 0.42 3.93 -6.12
N HIS A 10 1.25 4.87 -6.53
CA HIS A 10 2.65 4.61 -6.83
C HIS A 10 3.51 4.90 -5.60
N ALA A 11 4.45 4.03 -5.31
CA ALA A 11 5.46 4.23 -4.29
C ALA A 11 6.84 4.01 -4.89
N ARG A 12 7.83 4.76 -4.43
CA ARG A 12 9.21 4.70 -4.93
C ARG A 12 10.17 4.29 -3.83
N ASP A 13 11.11 3.41 -4.14
CA ASP A 13 12.18 3.08 -3.21
C ASP A 13 13.35 4.07 -3.25
N ALA A 14 14.34 3.86 -2.37
CA ALA A 14 15.56 4.68 -2.34
C ALA A 14 16.41 4.58 -3.63
N GLU A 15 16.25 3.53 -4.43
CA GLU A 15 16.94 3.34 -5.71
C GLU A 15 16.23 4.04 -6.88
N GLY A 16 15.07 4.65 -6.62
CA GLY A 16 14.28 5.35 -7.62
C GLY A 16 13.31 4.47 -8.40
N ARG A 17 13.17 3.19 -8.02
CA ARG A 17 12.24 2.26 -8.68
C ARG A 17 10.83 2.53 -8.19
N VAL A 18 9.90 2.62 -9.15
CA VAL A 18 8.49 2.87 -8.87
C VAL A 18 7.74 1.54 -8.85
N TYR A 19 6.92 1.37 -7.81
CA TYR A 19 6.09 0.21 -7.55
C TYR A 19 4.63 0.65 -7.45
N SER A 20 3.74 -0.08 -8.13
CA SER A 20 2.30 0.10 -7.97
C SER A 20 1.83 -0.68 -6.75
N VAL A 21 1.28 0.01 -5.76
CA VAL A 21 0.71 -0.54 -4.54
C VAL A 21 -0.80 -0.50 -4.62
N HIS A 22 -1.43 -1.62 -4.31
CA HIS A 22 -2.87 -1.80 -4.18
C HIS A 22 -3.28 -1.83 -2.71
N GLU A 23 -4.29 -1.04 -2.38
CA GLU A 23 -4.91 -0.98 -1.07
C GLU A 23 -6.17 -1.85 -1.06
N PHE A 24 -6.15 -2.86 -0.21
CA PHE A 24 -7.27 -3.78 -0.03
C PHE A 24 -7.89 -3.55 1.33
N GLN A 25 -9.20 -3.32 1.35
CA GLN A 25 -9.97 -3.30 2.58
C GLN A 25 -10.67 -4.65 2.74
N ASP A 26 -10.34 -5.37 3.81
CA ASP A 26 -11.07 -6.57 4.17
C ASP A 26 -12.42 -6.18 4.80
N SER A 27 -13.50 -6.79 4.32
CA SER A 27 -14.83 -6.60 4.89
C SER A 27 -15.02 -7.33 6.22
N THR A 28 -14.05 -8.17 6.61
CA THR A 28 -14.04 -8.80 7.93
C THR A 28 -13.59 -7.76 8.96
N PRO A 29 -14.43 -7.39 9.95
CA PRO A 29 -13.97 -6.57 11.05
C PRO A 29 -12.84 -7.30 11.76
N GLY A 30 -11.71 -6.62 11.94
CA GLY A 30 -10.60 -7.11 12.75
C GLY A 30 -11.01 -7.33 14.20
N ALA A 31 -10.08 -7.79 15.03
CA ALA A 31 -10.35 -8.07 16.44
C ALA A 31 -10.98 -6.89 17.20
N ASP A 32 -10.71 -5.65 16.74
CA ASP A 32 -11.20 -4.41 17.33
C ASP A 32 -12.46 -3.84 16.62
N GLY A 33 -13.10 -4.61 15.73
CA GLY A 33 -14.29 -4.19 14.99
C GLY A 33 -14.02 -3.29 13.77
N GLN A 34 -12.76 -2.93 13.51
CA GLN A 34 -12.38 -2.05 12.39
C GLN A 34 -12.01 -2.86 11.14
N PRO A 35 -12.33 -2.36 9.94
CA PRO A 35 -11.92 -3.02 8.70
C PRO A 35 -10.40 -3.11 8.60
N VAL A 36 -9.89 -4.29 8.25
CA VAL A 36 -8.44 -4.51 8.12
C VAL A 36 -7.99 -4.00 6.76
N ILE A 37 -7.17 -2.95 6.75
CA ILE A 37 -6.55 -2.44 5.52
C ILE A 37 -5.21 -3.15 5.31
N THR A 38 -5.06 -3.76 4.15
CA THR A 38 -3.84 -4.46 3.73
C THR A 38 -3.29 -3.85 2.45
N TYR A 39 -1.97 -3.70 2.37
CA TYR A 39 -1.29 -3.18 1.19
C TYR A 39 -0.51 -4.29 0.50
N LYS A 40 -0.59 -4.36 -0.83
CA LYS A 40 0.19 -5.31 -1.64
C LYS A 40 0.66 -4.64 -2.92
N LEU A 41 1.80 -5.04 -3.45
CA LEU A 41 2.19 -4.63 -4.79
C LEU A 41 1.24 -5.25 -5.83
N ALA A 42 1.12 -4.59 -6.99
CA ALA A 42 0.36 -5.10 -8.13
C ALA A 42 0.86 -6.48 -8.60
N ILE A 43 2.15 -6.77 -8.40
CA ILE A 43 2.78 -8.07 -8.68
C ILE A 43 2.45 -9.15 -7.63
N GLY A 44 1.84 -8.79 -6.50
CA GLY A 44 1.40 -9.71 -5.45
C GLY A 44 2.21 -9.68 -4.16
N ASP A 45 3.34 -8.95 -4.11
CA ASP A 45 4.17 -8.86 -2.91
C ASP A 45 3.48 -8.14 -1.77
N ARG A 46 3.74 -8.57 -0.54
CA ARG A 46 3.10 -8.00 0.66
C ARG A 46 3.84 -6.73 1.09
N VAL A 47 3.05 -5.70 1.36
CA VAL A 47 3.54 -4.39 1.81
C VAL A 47 2.98 -4.13 3.21
N LYS A 48 3.85 -3.71 4.12
CA LYS A 48 3.48 -3.22 5.45
C LYS A 48 3.46 -1.69 5.40
N LYS A 49 2.39 -1.08 5.91
CA LYS A 49 2.36 0.37 6.12
C LYS A 49 3.11 0.68 7.40
N ASN A 50 4.18 1.49 7.31
CA ASN A 50 4.90 2.00 8.47
C ASN A 50 4.35 3.38 8.87
N SER A 51 4.06 4.23 7.88
CA SER A 51 3.49 5.57 8.03
C SER A 51 2.51 5.87 6.88
N ASP A 52 1.86 7.04 6.85
CA ASP A 52 0.97 7.42 5.73
C ASP A 52 1.68 7.54 4.38
N THR A 53 2.97 7.85 4.41
CA THR A 53 3.84 7.97 3.23
C THR A 53 4.88 6.87 3.11
N GLU A 54 5.16 6.13 4.18
CA GLU A 54 6.21 5.10 4.18
C GLU A 54 5.62 3.71 4.31
N PHE A 55 6.07 2.86 3.42
CA PHE A 55 5.66 1.48 3.27
C PHE A 55 6.91 0.61 3.22
N GLU A 56 6.79 -0.65 3.60
CA GLU A 56 7.91 -1.58 3.66
C GLU A 56 7.52 -2.90 3.01
N LEU A 57 8.37 -3.41 2.13
CA LEU A 57 8.20 -4.74 1.58
C LEU A 57 8.51 -5.79 2.65
N VAL A 58 7.52 -6.58 3.02
CA VAL A 58 7.64 -7.58 4.09
C VAL A 58 8.68 -8.66 3.77
N GLN A 59 8.85 -8.98 2.49
CA GLN A 59 9.75 -10.04 2.05
C GLN A 59 11.22 -9.60 1.99
N SER A 60 11.49 -8.31 1.72
CA SER A 60 12.83 -7.79 1.45
C SER A 60 13.28 -6.69 2.40
N GLY A 61 12.39 -6.12 3.20
CA GLY A 61 12.66 -4.97 4.08
C GLY A 61 12.87 -3.65 3.35
N VAL A 62 12.58 -3.58 2.04
CA VAL A 62 12.76 -2.37 1.24
C VAL A 62 11.72 -1.32 1.63
N ILE A 63 12.17 -0.11 1.93
CA ILE A 63 11.31 1.04 2.21
C ILE A 63 10.86 1.69 0.90
N LEU A 64 9.54 1.83 0.77
CA LEU A 64 8.82 2.44 -0.32
C LEU A 64 8.14 3.72 0.18
N THR A 65 8.43 4.83 -0.47
CA THR A 65 7.79 6.11 -0.19
C THR A 65 6.66 6.33 -1.19
N ARG A 66 5.42 6.41 -0.71
CA ARG A 66 4.25 6.75 -1.54
C ARG A 66 4.50 8.11 -2.19
N GLU A 67 4.44 8.12 -3.52
CA GLU A 67 4.48 9.37 -4.25
C GLU A 67 3.15 10.11 -4.01
N PRO A 68 3.20 11.41 -3.68
CA PRO A 68 1.98 12.20 -3.65
C PRO A 68 1.38 12.13 -5.05
N GLU A 69 0.07 11.87 -5.13
CA GLU A 69 -0.64 12.06 -6.40
C GLU A 69 -0.41 13.52 -6.77
N SER A 70 0.38 13.76 -7.83
CA SER A 70 0.54 15.11 -8.36
C SER A 70 -0.85 15.57 -8.74
N VAL A 71 -1.47 16.33 -7.85
CA VAL A 71 -2.57 17.22 -8.16
C VAL A 71 -1.94 18.23 -9.10
N VAL A 72 -1.92 17.93 -10.40
CA VAL A 72 -1.51 18.89 -11.41
C VAL A 72 -2.58 19.98 -11.32
N PRO A 73 -2.25 21.20 -10.84
CA PRO A 73 -3.22 22.27 -10.89
C PRO A 73 -3.44 22.60 -12.37
N ALA A 74 -4.70 22.57 -12.80
CA ALA A 74 -5.11 22.95 -14.15
C ALA A 74 -4.88 24.45 -14.40
#